data_AF-A0A2K8P171-F1
#
_entry.id   AF-A0A2K8P171-F1
#
_cell.length_a   1.000
_cell.length_b   1.000
_cell.length_c   1.000
_cell.angle_alpha   90.00
_cell.angle_beta   90.00
_cell.angle_gamma   90.00
#
_symmetry.space_group_name_H-M   'P 1'
#
loop_
_entity.id
_entity.type
_entity.pdbx_description
1 polymer ?
#
loop_
_entity_poly.entity_id
_entity_poly.type
_entity_poly.pdbx_seq_one_letter_code
_entity_poly.pdbx_strand_id
1 'polypeptide(L)'
;MENIKKSKKELIEENRVLKDQIIEFNKILKDLEKEMRKKIWLWMLLPLFGFIIFAFLLQKRKDSEKYAPALLNVKTEIVKNELKIKINDTAINNLEN
;
A
#
# COMPACT_ATOMS: atom_id res chain seq x y z
N MET A 1 -20.54 -1.95 25.01
CA MET A 1 -19.52 -1.61 24.00
C MET A 1 -19.23 -0.14 24.15
N GLU A 2 -18.03 0.17 24.60
CA GLU A 2 -17.63 1.48 25.10
C GLU A 2 -17.58 2.49 23.94
N ASN A 3 -18.59 3.34 23.87
CA ASN A 3 -18.68 4.43 22.90
C ASN A 3 -17.78 5.56 23.42
N ILE A 4 -16.46 5.35 23.31
CA ILE A 4 -15.48 6.39 23.63
C ILE A 4 -15.58 7.42 22.52
N LYS A 5 -16.35 8.47 22.79
CA LYS A 5 -16.44 9.67 21.97
C LYS A 5 -15.07 10.36 22.00
N LYS A 6 -14.14 9.86 21.18
CA LYS A 6 -12.81 10.46 20.98
C LYS A 6 -12.98 11.93 20.66
N SER A 7 -12.13 12.76 21.24
CA SER A 7 -12.13 14.19 20.95
C SER A 7 -11.74 14.42 19.48
N LYS A 8 -12.29 15.47 18.86
CA LYS A 8 -11.92 15.88 17.49
C LYS A 8 -10.40 15.97 17.30
N LYS A 9 -9.69 16.49 18.30
CA LYS A 9 -8.21 16.59 18.29
C LYS A 9 -7.53 15.22 18.25
N GLU A 10 -8.07 14.23 18.97
CA GLU A 10 -7.54 12.86 19.00
C GLU A 10 -7.76 12.16 17.66
N LEU A 11 -8.92 12.37 17.02
CA LEU A 11 -9.20 11.83 15.68
C LEU A 11 -8.30 12.42 14.61
N ILE A 12 -8.00 13.73 14.70
CA ILE A 12 -7.07 14.41 13.78
C ILE A 12 -5.65 13.86 13.94
N GLU A 13 -5.18 13.70 15.19
CA GLU A 13 -3.84 13.14 15.44
C GLU A 13 -3.75 11.67 15.03
N GLU A 14 -4.80 10.87 15.28
CA GLU A 14 -4.87 9.49 14.77
C GLU A 14 -4.81 9.46 13.24
N ASN A 15 -5.54 10.35 12.55
CA ASN A 15 -5.48 10.44 11.09
C ASN A 15 -4.10 10.83 10.58
N ARG A 16 -3.38 11.69 11.31
CA ARG A 16 -1.99 12.03 10.97
C ARG A 16 -1.09 10.80 11.06
N VAL A 17 -1.14 10.07 12.17
CA VAL A 17 -0.34 8.84 12.36
C VAL A 17 -0.67 7.79 11.28
N LEU A 18 -1.95 7.59 10.96
CA LEU A 18 -2.38 6.67 9.91
C LEU A 18 -1.85 7.08 8.53
N LYS A 19 -1.81 8.38 8.23
CA LYS A 19 -1.22 8.92 6.99
C LYS A 19 0.29 8.65 6.92
N ASP A 20 1.00 8.88 8.01
CA ASP A 20 2.44 8.61 8.08
C ASP A 20 2.74 7.11 7.88
N GLN A 21 1.93 6.23 8.46
CA GLN A 21 2.02 4.79 8.22
C GLN A 21 1.75 4.41 6.75
N ILE A 22 0.77 5.03 6.11
CA ILE A 22 0.51 4.83 4.67
C ILE A 22 1.73 5.25 3.82
N ILE A 23 2.43 6.33 4.19
CA ILE A 23 3.65 6.76 3.49
C ILE A 23 4.74 5.70 3.61
N GLU A 24 4.96 5.15 4.80
CA GLU A 24 5.93 4.06 5.02
C GLU A 24 5.57 2.78 4.26
N PHE A 25 4.29 2.36 4.29
CA PHE A 25 3.84 1.21 3.52
C PHE A 25 3.99 1.41 2.00
N ASN A 26 3.75 2.61 1.49
CA ASN A 26 4.00 2.95 0.09
C ASN A 26 5.48 2.89 -0.27
N LYS A 27 6.38 3.27 0.64
CA LYS A 27 7.82 3.12 0.46
C LYS A 27 8.22 1.64 0.38
N ILE A 28 7.69 0.81 1.28
CA ILE A 28 7.88 -0.65 1.26
C ILE A 28 7.39 -1.25 -0.06
N LEU A 29 6.22 -0.84 -0.56
CA LEU A 29 5.72 -1.26 -1.87
C LEU A 29 6.68 -0.92 -3.00
N LYS A 30 7.21 0.32 -3.03
CA LYS A 30 8.17 0.75 -4.05
C LYS A 30 9.45 -0.07 -3.99
N ASP A 31 9.94 -0.40 -2.81
CA ASP A 31 11.15 -1.19 -2.64
C ASP A 31 10.93 -2.65 -3.06
N LEU A 32 9.79 -3.26 -2.72
CA LEU A 32 9.37 -4.57 -3.23
C LEU A 32 9.29 -4.56 -4.77
N GLU A 33 8.69 -3.53 -5.36
CA GLU A 33 8.62 -3.41 -6.81
C GLU A 33 9.98 -3.27 -7.48
N LYS A 34 10.89 -2.49 -6.89
CA LYS A 34 12.28 -2.38 -7.36
C LYS A 34 12.96 -3.74 -7.29
N GLU A 35 12.81 -4.48 -6.20
CA GLU A 35 13.38 -5.83 -6.09
C GLU A 35 12.83 -6.80 -7.12
N MET A 36 11.52 -6.78 -7.37
CA MET A 36 10.92 -7.62 -8.40
C MET A 36 11.45 -7.27 -9.79
N ARG A 37 11.68 -5.98 -10.09
CA ARG A 37 12.22 -5.51 -11.37
C ARG A 37 13.73 -5.72 -11.51
N LYS A 38 14.47 -5.78 -10.39
CA LYS A 38 15.92 -6.07 -10.40
C LYS A 38 16.16 -7.37 -11.17
N LYS A 39 17.14 -7.33 -12.09
CA LYS A 39 17.53 -8.41 -13.01
C LYS A 39 16.56 -8.71 -14.16
N ILE A 40 15.26 -8.36 -14.09
CA ILE A 40 14.33 -8.57 -15.23
C ILE A 40 14.56 -7.51 -16.33
N TRP A 41 14.97 -6.29 -15.96
CA TRP A 41 15.29 -5.23 -16.93
C TRP A 41 16.28 -5.68 -18.02
N LEU A 42 17.23 -6.58 -17.72
CA LEU A 42 18.18 -7.10 -18.72
C LEU A 42 17.49 -7.77 -19.91
N TRP A 43 16.29 -8.33 -19.72
CA TRP A 43 15.49 -8.93 -20.78
C TRP A 43 14.90 -7.91 -21.76
N MET A 44 14.90 -6.62 -21.40
CA MET A 44 14.47 -5.52 -22.29
C MET A 44 15.45 -5.27 -23.44
N LEU A 45 16.68 -5.78 -23.37
CA LEU A 45 17.70 -5.64 -24.41
C LEU A 45 17.45 -6.55 -25.63
N LEU A 46 16.49 -7.48 -25.55
CA LEU A 46 16.13 -8.38 -26.64
C LEU A 46 15.19 -7.68 -27.65
N PRO A 47 15.60 -7.54 -28.93
CA PRO A 47 15.02 -6.57 -29.87
C PRO A 47 13.59 -6.86 -30.36
N LEU A 48 13.01 -8.04 -30.10
CA LEU A 48 11.66 -8.40 -30.60
C LEU A 48 10.72 -9.01 -29.54
N PHE A 49 11.26 -9.74 -28.56
CA PHE A 49 10.45 -10.41 -27.53
C PHE A 49 10.74 -9.92 -26.11
N GLY A 50 11.67 -8.98 -25.94
CA GLY A 50 12.13 -8.54 -24.63
C GLY A 50 11.02 -7.99 -23.74
N PHE A 51 10.09 -7.22 -24.32
CA PHE A 51 8.94 -6.67 -23.58
C PHE A 51 7.95 -7.74 -23.10
N ILE A 52 7.63 -8.72 -23.96
CA ILE A 52 6.71 -9.82 -23.62
C ILE A 52 7.32 -10.69 -22.52
N ILE A 53 8.60 -11.05 -22.65
CA ILE A 53 9.32 -11.83 -21.64
C ILE A 53 9.43 -11.05 -20.33
N PHE A 54 9.70 -9.74 -20.40
CA PHE A 54 9.73 -8.87 -19.23
C PHE A 54 8.38 -8.86 -18.49
N ALA A 55 7.27 -8.66 -19.20
CA ALA A 55 5.94 -8.63 -18.61
C ALA A 55 5.56 -9.98 -17.99
N PHE A 56 5.83 -11.09 -18.68
CA PHE A 56 5.55 -12.43 -18.19
C PHE A 56 6.36 -12.78 -16.93
N LEU A 57 7.66 -12.50 -16.93
CA LEU A 57 8.52 -12.74 -15.76
C LEU A 57 8.14 -11.87 -14.57
N LEU A 58 7.76 -10.61 -14.82
CA LEU A 58 7.32 -9.71 -13.77
C LEU A 58 6.01 -10.18 -13.14
N GLN A 59 5.05 -10.64 -13.96
CA GLN A 59 3.80 -11.22 -13.47
C GLN A 59 4.07 -12.48 -12.63
N LYS A 60 4.91 -13.39 -13.14
CA LYS A 60 5.30 -14.61 -12.42
C LYS A 60 5.97 -14.32 -11.07
N ARG A 61 6.74 -13.22 -10.96
CA ARG A 61 7.32 -12.80 -9.67
C ARG A 61 6.28 -12.23 -8.72
N LYS A 62 5.32 -11.44 -9.21
CA LYS A 62 4.22 -10.93 -8.38
C LYS A 62 3.42 -12.06 -7.75
N ASP A 63 3.20 -13.13 -8.51
CA ASP A 63 2.41 -14.28 -8.08
C ASP A 63 3.25 -15.33 -7.34
N SER A 64 4.57 -15.12 -7.22
CA SER A 64 5.43 -16.05 -6.48
C SER A 64 5.18 -15.96 -4.98
N GLU A 65 5.30 -17.09 -4.29
CA GLU A 65 5.18 -17.20 -2.82
C GLU A 65 6.11 -16.25 -2.07
N LYS A 66 7.19 -15.79 -2.71
CA LYS A 66 8.12 -14.83 -2.11
C LYS A 66 7.55 -13.41 -2.01
N TYR A 67 6.80 -12.95 -3.01
CA TYR A 67 6.37 -11.55 -3.13
C TYR A 67 4.85 -11.36 -2.96
N ALA A 68 4.04 -12.35 -3.36
CA ALA A 68 2.59 -12.30 -3.24
C ALA A 68 2.09 -12.01 -1.81
N PRO A 69 2.52 -12.74 -0.76
CA PRO A 69 2.04 -12.47 0.60
C PRO A 69 2.51 -11.11 1.13
N ALA A 70 3.75 -10.71 0.82
CA ALA A 70 4.27 -9.41 1.22
C ALA A 70 3.47 -8.25 0.58
N LEU A 71 3.19 -8.34 -0.72
CA LEU A 71 2.38 -7.35 -1.44
C LEU A 71 0.94 -7.30 -0.91
N LEU A 72 0.32 -8.45 -0.66
CA LEU A 72 -1.03 -8.53 -0.12
C LEU A 72 -1.10 -7.93 1.29
N ASN A 73 -0.16 -8.26 2.17
CA ASN A 73 -0.13 -7.74 3.53
C ASN A 73 0.01 -6.22 3.54
N VAL A 74 0.97 -5.67 2.80
CA VAL A 74 1.20 -4.22 2.78
C VAL A 74 0.00 -3.47 2.19
N LYS A 75 -0.59 -3.98 1.09
CA LYS A 75 -1.81 -3.39 0.52
C LYS A 75 -3.00 -3.46 1.48
N THR A 76 -3.14 -4.56 2.20
CA THR A 76 -4.20 -4.72 3.19
C THR A 76 -4.06 -3.70 4.31
N GLU A 77 -2.85 -3.46 4.81
CA GLU A 77 -2.62 -2.44 5.86
C GLU A 77 -2.88 -1.01 5.36
N ILE A 78 -2.51 -0.70 4.11
CA ILE A 78 -2.87 0.59 3.49
C ILE A 78 -4.39 0.76 3.46
N VAL A 79 -5.12 -0.22 2.95
CA VAL A 79 -6.59 -0.15 2.83
C VAL A 79 -7.25 -0.04 4.20
N LYS A 80 -6.76 -0.76 5.22
CA LYS A 80 -7.24 -0.64 6.60
C LYS A 80 -7.05 0.78 7.13
N ASN A 81 -5.88 1.36 6.93
CA ASN A 81 -5.58 2.72 7.38
C ASN A 81 -6.42 3.77 6.65
N GLU A 82 -6.59 3.64 5.33
CA GLU A 82 -7.45 4.52 4.52
C GLU A 82 -8.91 4.45 4.96
N LEU A 83 -9.43 3.24 5.18
CA LEU A 83 -10.79 3.05 5.66
C LEU A 83 -10.98 3.71 7.03
N LYS A 84 -10.00 3.58 7.91
CA LYS A 84 -10.07 4.17 9.25
C LYS A 84 -9.99 5.69 9.23
N ILE A 85 -9.15 6.27 8.37
CA ILE A 85 -9.13 7.72 8.13
C ILE A 85 -10.51 8.19 7.66
N LYS A 86 -11.13 7.49 6.71
CA LYS A 86 -12.46 7.86 6.19
C LYS A 86 -13.56 7.80 7.26
N ILE A 87 -13.51 6.81 8.15
CA ILE A 87 -14.42 6.71 9.30
C ILE A 87 -14.20 7.90 10.25
N ASN A 88 -12.95 8.20 10.58
CA ASN A 88 -12.58 9.31 11.45
C ASN A 88 -12.99 10.67 10.85
N ASP A 89 -12.77 10.89 9.56
CA ASP A 89 -13.17 12.12 8.86
C ASP A 89 -14.71 12.28 8.88
N THR A 90 -15.45 11.18 8.70
CA THR A 90 -16.93 11.20 8.83
C THR A 90 -17.35 11.57 10.24
N ALA A 91 -16.70 11.02 11.27
CA ALA A 91 -16.97 11.36 12.66
C ALA A 91 -16.62 12.82 12.99
N ILE A 92 -15.53 13.36 12.44
CA ILE A 92 -15.13 14.76 12.60
C ILE A 92 -16.19 15.69 11.98
N ASN A 93 -16.65 15.40 10.75
CA ASN A 93 -17.67 16.22 10.08
C ASN A 93 -18.99 16.22 10.84
N ASN A 94 -19.37 15.10 11.47
CA ASN A 94 -20.56 15.01 12.31
C ASN A 94 -20.43 15.76 13.65
N LEU A 95 -19.22 16.15 14.07
CA LEU A 95 -18.99 17.01 15.23
C LEU A 95 -18.99 18.50 14.88
N GLU A 96 -18.93 18.84 13.59
CA GLU A 96 -18.99 20.22 13.08
C GLU A 96 -20.41 20.68 12.74
N ASN A 97 -21.34 19.75 12.54
CA ASN A 97 -22.77 19.99 12.36
C ASN A 97 -23.52 19.86 13.69
#